data_AF-A0A969FRL4-F1
#
_entry.id   AF-A0A969FRL4-F1
#
_cell.length_a   1.000
_cell.length_b   1.000
_cell.length_c   1.000
_cell.angle_alpha   90.00
_cell.angle_beta   90.00
_cell.angle_gamma   90.00
#
_symmetry.space_group_name_H-M   'P 1'
#
loop_
_entity.id
_entity.type
_entity.pdbx_description
1 polymer ?
#
loop_
_entity_poly.entity_id
_entity_poly.type
_entity_poly.pdbx_seq_one_letter_code
_entity_poly.pdbx_strand_id
1 'polypeptide(L)'
;MTRIHPTRLPKRQGMVVVSACGFPEYEHFNALVMTFQQIAKTQGYHYLGHVLRPCADGMRDPANREKFAPYLDRVHQAGSQLILDGLISDDVNRVLSGNPLPEGKDGFYASTQALWQSLLSSQL
;
A
#
# COMPACT_ATOMS: atom_id res chain seq x y z
N MET A 1 -7.01 -33.13 -17.27
CA MET A 1 -6.13 -32.41 -18.24
C MET A 1 -5.46 -31.25 -17.52
N THR A 2 -4.24 -31.46 -17.01
CA THR A 2 -3.46 -30.41 -16.35
C THR A 2 -2.76 -29.61 -17.44
N ARG A 3 -3.31 -28.44 -17.80
CA ARG A 3 -2.62 -27.50 -18.70
C ARG A 3 -1.49 -26.82 -17.92
N ILE A 4 -0.36 -27.50 -17.83
CA ILE A 4 0.87 -26.93 -17.26
C ILE A 4 1.59 -26.24 -18.41
N HIS A 5 1.51 -24.90 -18.48
CA HIS A 5 2.35 -24.16 -19.41
C HIS A 5 3.81 -24.30 -18.94
N PRO A 6 4.74 -24.78 -19.77
CA PRO A 6 6.12 -24.98 -19.36
C PRO A 6 6.75 -23.65 -18.91
N THR A 7 7.40 -23.66 -17.75
CA THR A 7 8.06 -22.48 -17.19
C THR A 7 9.19 -22.06 -18.14
N ARG A 8 9.09 -20.86 -18.72
CA ARG A 8 10.04 -20.40 -19.76
C ARG A 8 11.45 -20.15 -19.22
N LEU A 9 11.59 -19.91 -17.90
CA LEU A 9 12.86 -19.69 -17.21
C LEU A 9 12.80 -20.26 -15.78
N PRO A 10 13.80 -21.06 -15.35
CA PRO A 10 13.91 -21.51 -13.96
C PRO A 10 14.46 -20.38 -13.09
N LYS A 11 13.64 -19.37 -12.80
CA LYS A 11 13.95 -18.34 -11.81
C LYS A 11 12.89 -18.39 -10.71
N ARG A 12 13.33 -18.35 -9.44
CA ARG A 12 12.41 -18.14 -8.32
C ARG A 12 11.76 -16.77 -8.54
N GLN A 13 10.45 -16.77 -8.76
CA GLN A 13 9.70 -15.54 -8.97
C GLN A 13 9.47 -14.86 -7.62
N GLY A 14 9.87 -13.60 -7.52
CA GLY A 14 9.55 -12.74 -6.39
C GLY A 14 8.16 -12.14 -6.55
N MET A 15 7.46 -11.95 -5.44
CA MET A 15 6.18 -11.24 -5.39
C MET A 15 6.27 -10.07 -4.41
N VAL A 16 5.90 -8.88 -4.87
CA VAL A 16 5.68 -7.70 -4.03
C VAL A 16 4.26 -7.23 -4.23
N VAL A 17 3.60 -6.82 -3.14
CA VAL A 17 2.26 -6.24 -3.20
C VAL A 17 2.36 -4.73 -3.02
N VAL A 18 1.78 -3.96 -3.94
CA VAL A 18 1.60 -2.51 -3.78
C VAL A 18 0.10 -2.24 -3.82
N SER A 19 -0.42 -1.57 -2.79
CA SER A 19 -1.85 -1.26 -2.72
C SER A 19 -2.10 0.05 -2.00
N ALA A 20 -3.13 0.74 -2.44
CA ALA A 20 -3.59 2.00 -1.89
C ALA A 20 -5.10 1.95 -1.67
N CYS A 21 -5.60 2.63 -0.65
CA CYS A 21 -7.02 2.76 -0.40
C CYS A 21 -7.37 4.17 0.13
N GLY A 22 -8.63 4.58 -0.07
CA GLY A 22 -9.13 5.87 0.42
C GLY A 22 -9.43 5.90 1.91
N PHE A 23 -9.51 4.75 2.58
CA PHE A 23 -9.84 4.64 3.99
C PHE A 23 -8.61 4.79 4.91
N PRO A 24 -8.78 5.27 6.15
CA PRO A 24 -7.68 5.44 7.10
C PRO A 24 -7.25 4.15 7.80
N GLU A 25 -8.11 3.13 7.85
CA GLU A 25 -7.86 1.88 8.53
C GLU A 25 -6.92 0.98 7.73
N TYR A 26 -5.81 0.59 8.37
CA TYR A 26 -4.82 -0.31 7.78
C TYR A 26 -5.36 -1.74 7.66
N GLU A 27 -6.33 -2.09 8.50
CA GLU A 27 -6.95 -3.42 8.58
C GLU A 27 -7.63 -3.83 7.27
N HIS A 28 -8.01 -2.87 6.41
CA HIS A 28 -8.50 -3.13 5.05
C HIS A 28 -7.51 -3.91 4.18
N PHE A 29 -6.21 -3.82 4.47
CA PHE A 29 -5.19 -4.55 3.72
C PHE A 29 -4.96 -5.99 4.22
N ASN A 30 -5.48 -6.38 5.38
CA ASN A 30 -5.18 -7.69 5.97
C ASN A 30 -5.59 -8.85 5.05
N ALA A 31 -6.82 -8.82 4.55
CA ALA A 31 -7.31 -9.86 3.63
C ALA A 31 -6.49 -9.90 2.33
N LEU A 32 -6.09 -8.73 1.81
CA LEU A 32 -5.26 -8.60 0.62
C LEU A 32 -3.88 -9.26 0.85
N VAL A 33 -3.18 -8.86 1.91
CA VAL A 33 -1.84 -9.37 2.24
C VAL A 33 -1.88 -10.88 2.44
N MET A 34 -2.81 -11.38 3.25
CA MET A 34 -2.96 -12.83 3.50
C MET A 34 -3.23 -13.61 2.21
N THR A 35 -4.07 -13.07 1.32
CA THR A 35 -4.38 -13.70 0.04
C THR A 35 -3.13 -13.83 -0.82
N PHE A 36 -2.34 -12.76 -0.96
CA PHE A 36 -1.14 -12.79 -1.80
C PHE A 36 0.00 -13.61 -1.18
N GLN A 37 0.13 -13.62 0.15
CA GLN A 37 1.03 -14.55 0.83
C GLN A 37 0.66 -16.01 0.54
N GLN A 38 -0.64 -16.34 0.57
CA GLN A 38 -1.11 -17.68 0.25
C GLN A 38 -0.89 -18.04 -1.22
N ILE A 39 -1.13 -17.10 -2.15
CA ILE A 39 -0.82 -17.30 -3.59
C ILE A 39 0.67 -17.55 -3.77
N ALA A 40 1.53 -16.75 -3.17
CA ALA A 40 2.98 -16.93 -3.26
C ALA A 40 3.40 -18.32 -2.77
N LYS A 41 2.86 -18.76 -1.63
CA LYS A 41 3.10 -20.10 -1.08
C LYS A 41 2.66 -21.20 -2.04
N THR A 42 1.45 -21.11 -2.59
CA THR A 42 0.89 -22.14 -3.50
C THR A 42 1.62 -22.20 -4.85
N GLN A 43 2.12 -21.07 -5.35
CA GLN A 43 2.82 -20.99 -6.64
C GLN A 43 4.35 -21.16 -6.51
N GLY A 44 4.87 -21.31 -5.29
CA GLY A 44 6.31 -21.41 -5.03
C GLY A 44 7.07 -20.10 -5.26
N TYR A 45 6.38 -18.96 -5.17
CA TYR A 45 6.99 -17.63 -5.27
C TYR A 45 7.58 -17.21 -3.93
N HIS A 46 8.60 -16.36 -3.97
CA HIS A 46 9.15 -15.74 -2.78
C HIS A 46 8.36 -14.44 -2.51
N TYR A 47 7.62 -14.38 -1.41
CA TYR A 47 6.94 -13.15 -1.00
C TYR A 47 7.97 -12.18 -0.42
N LEU A 48 8.23 -11.08 -1.14
CA LEU A 48 9.31 -10.14 -0.82
C LEU A 48 8.84 -8.96 0.02
N GLY A 49 7.54 -8.87 0.35
CA GLY A 49 6.95 -7.82 1.18
C GLY A 49 5.82 -7.04 0.49
N HIS A 50 5.43 -5.92 1.10
CA HIS A 50 4.36 -5.07 0.60
C HIS A 50 4.57 -3.59 0.89
N VAL A 51 3.96 -2.73 0.07
CA VAL A 51 3.86 -1.29 0.28
C VAL A 51 2.37 -0.93 0.27
N LEU A 52 1.88 -0.46 1.42
CA LEU A 52 0.46 -0.17 1.62
C LEU A 52 0.27 1.33 1.91
N ARG A 53 -0.80 1.91 1.37
CA ARG A 53 -1.14 3.33 1.57
C ARG A 53 -2.62 3.52 1.92
N PRO A 54 -2.95 3.74 3.20
CA PRO A 54 -4.26 4.28 3.58
C PRO A 54 -4.34 5.79 3.29
N CYS A 55 -5.56 6.33 3.25
CA CYS A 55 -5.85 7.74 2.92
C CYS A 55 -5.17 8.22 1.63
N ALA A 56 -5.11 7.38 0.60
CA ALA A 56 -4.39 7.69 -0.64
C ALA A 56 -5.01 8.87 -1.42
N ASP A 57 -6.30 9.17 -1.21
CA ASP A 57 -6.98 10.29 -1.86
C ASP A 57 -6.31 11.64 -1.57
N GLY A 58 -5.80 11.82 -0.34
CA GLY A 58 -5.09 13.05 0.06
C GLY A 58 -3.83 13.31 -0.76
N MET A 59 -3.20 12.26 -1.32
CA MET A 59 -1.98 12.39 -2.14
C MET A 59 -2.22 13.09 -3.48
N ARG A 60 -3.48 13.18 -3.93
CA ARG A 60 -3.84 13.86 -5.18
C ARG A 60 -3.82 15.38 -5.06
N ASP A 61 -3.97 15.89 -3.84
CA ASP A 61 -3.96 17.33 -3.56
C ASP A 61 -2.51 17.86 -3.53
N PRO A 62 -2.13 18.77 -4.44
CA PRO A 62 -0.81 19.39 -4.44
C PRO A 62 -0.44 20.05 -3.12
N ALA A 63 -1.42 20.57 -2.36
CA ALA A 63 -1.19 21.22 -1.07
C ALA A 63 -0.65 20.24 0.00
N ASN A 64 -0.85 18.93 -0.18
CA ASN A 64 -0.35 17.92 0.74
C ASN A 64 0.97 17.30 0.30
N ARG A 65 1.56 17.71 -0.83
CA ARG A 65 2.78 17.10 -1.39
C ARG A 65 3.93 17.03 -0.38
N GLU A 66 4.18 18.10 0.37
CA GLU A 66 5.22 18.14 1.40
C GLU A 66 4.90 17.22 2.58
N LYS A 67 3.63 17.09 2.96
CA LYS A 67 3.19 16.17 4.03
C LYS A 67 3.43 14.71 3.66
N PHE A 68 3.34 14.36 2.38
CA PHE A 68 3.59 13.01 1.87
C PHE A 68 5.04 12.74 1.50
N ALA A 69 5.92 13.75 1.44
CA ALA A 69 7.33 13.56 1.09
C ALA A 69 8.03 12.51 1.99
N PRO A 70 7.88 12.54 3.33
CA PRO A 70 8.49 11.52 4.18
C PRO A 70 8.00 10.10 3.85
N TYR A 71 6.73 9.94 3.48
CA TYR A 71 6.19 8.65 3.07
C TYR A 71 6.82 8.17 1.75
N LEU A 72 6.91 9.05 0.75
CA LEU A 72 7.52 8.73 -0.55
C LEU A 72 9.01 8.38 -0.40
N ASP A 73 9.74 9.04 0.50
CA ASP A 73 11.12 8.69 0.82
C ASP A 73 11.22 7.27 1.40
N ARG A 74 10.25 6.85 2.23
CA ARG A 74 10.18 5.46 2.73
C ARG A 74 9.84 4.46 1.65
N VAL A 75 8.96 4.81 0.72
CA VAL A 75 8.68 3.95 -0.45
C VAL A 75 9.93 3.79 -1.31
N HIS A 76 10.70 4.87 -1.51
CA HIS A 76 11.98 4.80 -2.21
C HIS A 76 13.00 3.91 -1.47
N GLN A 77 13.08 4.02 -0.14
CA GLN A 77 13.90 3.14 0.69
C GLN A 77 13.48 1.67 0.58
N ALA A 78 12.18 1.39 0.59
CA ALA A 78 11.63 0.04 0.41
C ALA A 78 12.02 -0.55 -0.95
N GLY A 79 11.93 0.25 -2.01
CA GLY A 79 12.39 -0.13 -3.34
C GLY A 79 13.90 -0.41 -3.39
N SER A 80 14.70 0.37 -2.68
CA SER A 80 16.15 0.16 -2.59
C SER A 80 16.48 -1.17 -1.89
N GLN A 81 15.82 -1.48 -0.75
CA GLN A 81 15.98 -2.76 -0.07
C GLN A 81 15.54 -3.94 -0.94
N LEU A 82 14.44 -3.80 -1.68
CA LEU A 82 13.97 -4.84 -2.58
C LEU A 82 15.02 -5.21 -3.63
N ILE A 83 15.75 -4.23 -4.17
CA ILE A 83 16.77 -4.46 -5.19
C ILE A 83 18.08 -4.99 -4.59
N LEU A 84 18.50 -4.45 -3.44
CA LEU A 84 19.80 -4.77 -2.83
C LEU A 84 19.75 -6.04 -1.98
N ASP A 85 18.72 -6.16 -1.14
CA ASP A 85 18.57 -7.23 -0.14
C ASP A 85 17.59 -8.33 -0.60
N GLY A 86 16.83 -8.06 -1.67
CA GLY A 86 15.84 -9.00 -2.20
C GLY A 86 14.58 -9.10 -1.35
N LEU A 87 14.39 -8.24 -0.34
CA LEU A 87 13.24 -8.23 0.56
C LEU A 87 12.98 -6.82 1.10
N ILE A 88 11.73 -6.54 1.46
CA ILE A 88 11.32 -5.34 2.21
C ILE A 88 11.22 -5.75 3.67
N SER A 89 11.96 -5.10 4.56
CA SER A 89 11.98 -5.48 5.97
C SER A 89 10.67 -5.13 6.70
N ASP A 90 10.36 -5.87 7.76
CA ASP A 90 9.19 -5.59 8.60
C ASP A 90 9.24 -4.21 9.27
N ASP A 91 10.43 -3.66 9.48
CA ASP A 91 10.59 -2.31 10.02
C ASP A 91 10.12 -1.24 9.03
N VAL A 92 10.37 -1.43 7.73
CA VAL A 92 9.85 -0.56 6.68
C VAL A 92 8.33 -0.69 6.61
N ASN A 93 7.79 -1.91 6.68
CA ASN A 93 6.34 -2.14 6.73
C ASN A 93 5.70 -1.46 7.95
N ARG A 94 6.34 -1.55 9.13
CA ARG A 94 5.85 -0.91 10.36
C ARG A 94 5.77 0.61 10.22
N VAL A 95 6.79 1.22 9.62
CA VAL A 95 6.81 2.67 9.39
C VAL A 95 5.78 3.07 8.32
N LEU A 96 5.61 2.29 7.26
CA LEU A 96 4.58 2.52 6.23
C LEU A 96 3.15 2.31 6.76
N SER A 97 2.98 1.46 7.77
CA SER A 97 1.71 1.27 8.51
C SER A 97 1.44 2.34 9.57
N GLY A 98 2.39 3.27 9.78
CA GLY A 98 2.22 4.38 10.70
C GLY A 98 1.04 5.28 10.33
N ASN A 99 0.52 6.02 11.32
CA ASN A 99 -0.67 6.85 11.17
C ASN A 99 -0.55 7.74 9.91
N PRO A 100 -1.43 7.56 8.89
CA PRO A 100 -1.26 8.18 7.58
C PRO A 100 -1.46 9.70 7.58
N LEU A 101 -2.04 10.25 8.65
CA LEU A 101 -2.39 11.65 8.80
C LEU A 101 -2.01 12.16 10.20
N PRO A 102 -1.48 13.40 10.32
CA PRO A 102 -1.16 14.01 11.61
C PRO A 102 -2.37 14.07 12.56
N GLU A 103 -3.58 14.15 11.98
CA GLU A 103 -4.85 14.43 12.67
C GLU A 103 -5.60 13.14 13.07
N GLY A 104 -5.05 11.97 12.73
CA GLY A 104 -5.66 10.67 13.03
C GLY A 104 -6.92 10.35 12.22
N LYS A 105 -7.58 9.24 12.59
CA LYS A 105 -8.80 8.76 11.92
C LYS A 105 -9.95 9.79 12.00
N ASP A 106 -10.11 10.41 13.16
CA ASP A 106 -11.18 11.39 13.39
C ASP A 106 -11.01 12.65 12.53
N GLY A 107 -9.79 13.16 12.41
CA GLY A 107 -9.47 14.27 11.51
C GLY A 107 -9.76 13.93 10.05
N PHE A 108 -9.45 12.71 9.61
CA PHE A 108 -9.78 12.23 8.27
C PHE A 108 -11.28 12.18 8.01
N TYR A 109 -12.08 11.65 8.95
CA TYR A 109 -13.53 11.60 8.79
C TYR A 109 -14.12 13.00 8.77
N ALA A 110 -13.66 13.91 9.63
CA ALA A 110 -14.11 15.30 9.65
C ALA A 110 -13.82 16.01 8.32
N SER A 111 -12.59 15.88 7.79
CA SER A 111 -12.22 16.49 6.50
C SER A 111 -13.02 15.91 5.34
N THR A 112 -13.22 14.60 5.33
CA THR A 112 -13.97 13.90 4.29
C THR A 112 -15.46 14.28 4.33
N GLN A 113 -16.05 14.36 5.53
CA GLN A 113 -17.43 14.81 5.72
C GLN A 113 -17.63 16.25 5.23
N ALA A 114 -16.71 17.16 5.58
CA ALA A 114 -16.77 18.55 5.13
C ALA A 114 -16.66 18.66 3.59
N LEU A 115 -15.76 17.88 2.98
CA LEU A 115 -15.63 17.81 1.53
C LEU A 115 -16.92 17.33 0.86
N TRP A 116 -17.50 16.22 1.34
CA TRP A 116 -18.76 15.70 0.80
C TRP A 116 -19.91 16.69 0.97
N GLN A 117 -20.02 17.37 2.11
CA GLN A 117 -21.03 18.42 2.33
C GLN A 117 -20.87 19.56 1.33
N SER A 118 -19.63 20.04 1.10
CA SER A 118 -19.34 21.08 0.11
C SER A 118 -19.69 20.64 -1.31
N LEU A 119 -19.41 19.38 -1.68
CA LEU A 119 -19.73 18.86 -3.01
C LEU A 119 -21.24 18.75 -3.22
N LEU A 120 -21.97 18.26 -2.21
CA LEU A 120 -23.43 18.13 -2.26
C LEU A 120 -24.12 19.50 -2.30
N SER A 121 -23.62 20.49 -1.56
CA SER A 121 -24.18 21.86 -1.59
C SER A 121 -23.88 22.63 -2.87
N SER A 122 -22.88 22.20 -3.66
CA SER A 122 -22.51 22.83 -4.93
C SER A 122 -23.34 22.33 -6.12
N GLN A 123 -24.21 21.33 -5.93
CA GLN A 123 -25.10 20.77 -6.96
C GLN A 123 -26.57 21.17 -6.80
N LEU A 124 -26.88 22.01 -5.81
CA LEU A 124 -28.18 22.66 -5.59
C LEU A 124 -28.06 24.15 -5.90
#